data_AF-A0A9Q0Y9L7-F1
#
_entry.id   AF-A0A9Q0Y9L7-F1
#
_cell.length_a   1.000
_cell.length_b   1.000
_cell.length_c   1.000
_cell.angle_alpha   90.00
_cell.angle_beta   90.00
_cell.angle_gamma   90.00
#
_symmetry.space_group_name_H-M   'P 1'
#
loop_
_entity.id
_entity.type
_entity.pdbx_description
1 polymer ?
#
loop_
_entity_poly.entity_id
_entity_poly.type
_entity_poly.pdbx_seq_one_letter_code
_entity_poly.pdbx_strand_id
1 'polypeptide(L)'
;MKEDIKTHGVTSSNYGQLCQATLAQVILFNRRRSGKTQYLKLTTFQNNLIRTTDAGDDIIQSLGISEKVAMDRLSLLYRRGKRDRGVPIMLPDDLKESLEVLFENRKEAGVHPDNIYVSARCGSSLQPFQGCDVMKKFA
;
A
#
# COMPACT_ATOMS: atom_id res chain seq x y z
N MET A 1 -14.89 -2.36 -4.77
CA MET A 1 -13.72 -2.12 -5.65
C MET A 1 -12.85 -3.37 -5.76
N LYS A 2 -12.24 -3.89 -4.68
CA LYS A 2 -11.51 -5.18 -4.76
C LYS A 2 -12.40 -6.36 -5.16
N GLU A 3 -13.59 -6.46 -4.57
CA GLU A 3 -14.59 -7.47 -4.96
C GLU A 3 -15.12 -7.30 -6.39
N ASP A 4 -15.17 -6.07 -6.90
CA ASP A 4 -15.60 -5.80 -8.26
C ASP A 4 -14.60 -6.36 -9.29
N ILE A 5 -13.31 -6.17 -9.04
CA ILE A 5 -12.24 -6.75 -9.86
C ILE A 5 -12.29 -8.29 -9.81
N LYS A 6 -12.52 -8.87 -8.63
CA LYS A 6 -12.61 -10.34 -8.46
C LYS A 6 -13.83 -10.95 -9.17
N THR A 7 -14.93 -10.21 -9.29
CA THR A 7 -16.22 -10.75 -9.79
C THR A 7 -16.48 -10.42 -11.25
N HIS A 8 -16.16 -9.19 -11.69
CA HIS A 8 -16.45 -8.70 -13.04
C HIS A 8 -15.21 -8.61 -13.94
N GLY A 9 -14.03 -8.96 -13.42
CA GLY A 9 -12.77 -8.89 -14.14
C GLY A 9 -12.10 -7.51 -14.08
N VAL A 10 -10.90 -7.43 -14.63
CA VAL A 10 -10.05 -6.24 -14.53
C VAL A 10 -10.31 -5.30 -15.69
N THR A 11 -10.52 -4.03 -15.38
CA THR A 11 -10.49 -2.93 -16.35
C THR A 11 -9.52 -1.86 -15.88
N SER A 12 -8.97 -1.06 -16.80
CA SER A 12 -8.11 0.07 -16.40
C SER A 12 -8.84 1.08 -15.51
N SER A 13 -10.18 1.15 -15.61
CA SER A 13 -11.01 2.03 -14.79
C SER A 13 -11.14 1.52 -13.35
N ASN A 14 -11.62 0.29 -13.13
CA ASN A 14 -11.81 -0.25 -11.78
C ASN A 14 -10.47 -0.47 -11.06
N TYR A 15 -9.43 -0.86 -11.79
CA TYR A 15 -8.06 -0.91 -11.28
C TYR A 15 -7.57 0.47 -10.86
N GLY A 16 -7.75 1.49 -11.71
CA GLY A 16 -7.38 2.86 -11.41
C GLY A 16 -8.11 3.42 -10.19
N GLN A 17 -9.39 3.07 -10.01
CA GLN A 17 -10.17 3.45 -8.82
C GLN A 17 -9.64 2.77 -7.55
N LEU A 18 -9.39 1.46 -7.59
CA LEU A 18 -8.82 0.71 -6.48
C LEU A 18 -7.42 1.25 -6.10
N CYS A 19 -6.58 1.56 -7.10
CA CYS A 19 -5.27 2.19 -6.89
C CYS A 19 -5.37 3.50 -6.10
N GLN A 20 -6.27 4.38 -6.51
CA GLN A 20 -6.46 5.69 -5.87
C GLN A 20 -7.06 5.55 -4.47
N ALA A 21 -8.09 4.72 -4.29
CA ALA A 21 -8.72 4.48 -3.00
C ALA A 21 -7.72 3.87 -2.00
N THR A 22 -6.96 2.85 -2.43
CA THR A 22 -5.95 2.21 -1.58
C THR A 22 -4.83 3.19 -1.22
N LEU A 23 -4.36 4.00 -2.17
CA LEU A 23 -3.34 5.03 -1.90
C LEU A 23 -3.85 6.06 -0.88
N ALA A 24 -5.10 6.52 -1.00
CA ALA A 24 -5.71 7.43 -0.04
C ALA A 24 -5.77 6.82 1.36
N GLN A 25 -6.26 5.58 1.47
CA GLN A 25 -6.34 4.85 2.73
C GLN A 25 -4.96 4.68 3.39
N VAL A 26 -3.92 4.33 2.63
CA VAL A 26 -2.56 4.20 3.17
C VAL A 26 -2.04 5.55 3.67
N ILE A 27 -2.27 6.65 2.93
CA ILE A 27 -1.87 8.00 3.34
C ILE A 27 -2.59 8.42 4.63
N LEU A 28 -3.92 8.25 4.68
CA LEU A 28 -4.77 8.58 5.81
C LEU A 28 -4.38 7.78 7.05
N PHE A 29 -4.30 6.45 6.94
CA PHE A 29 -4.00 5.55 8.05
C PHE A 29 -2.65 5.86 8.68
N ASN A 30 -1.64 6.17 7.86
CA ASN A 30 -0.29 6.40 8.35
C ASN A 30 0.01 7.87 8.72
N ARG A 31 -0.95 8.79 8.58
CA ARG A 31 -0.78 10.26 8.78
C ARG A 31 0.48 10.82 8.09
N ARG A 32 0.94 10.20 7.00
CA ARG A 32 2.20 10.54 6.32
C ARG A 32 1.96 11.64 5.30
N ARG A 33 2.93 12.55 5.14
CA ARG A 33 2.95 13.46 3.98
C ARG A 33 2.96 12.61 2.70
N SER A 34 1.89 12.75 1.91
CA SER A 34 1.58 12.02 0.66
C SER A 34 2.78 11.77 -0.26
N GLY A 35 3.73 12.71 -0.30
CA GLY A 35 4.84 12.74 -1.25
C GLY A 35 5.76 11.51 -1.27
N LYS A 36 5.93 10.75 -0.18
CA LYS A 36 6.75 9.52 -0.23
C LYS A 36 5.94 8.23 -0.27
N THR A 37 4.66 8.26 0.10
CA THR A 37 3.80 7.06 0.11
C THR A 37 3.42 6.66 -1.31
N GLN A 38 3.18 7.64 -2.19
CA GLN A 38 2.91 7.40 -3.61
C GLN A 38 4.02 6.64 -4.35
N TYR A 39 5.27 6.75 -3.87
CA TYR A 39 6.44 6.10 -4.47
C TYR A 39 6.74 4.72 -3.86
N LEU A 40 5.74 4.06 -3.27
CA LEU A 40 5.92 2.71 -2.78
C LEU A 40 6.18 1.76 -3.96
N LYS A 41 7.30 1.03 -3.90
CA LYS A 41 7.74 0.10 -4.96
C LYS A 41 7.20 -1.31 -4.72
N LEU A 42 6.97 -2.04 -5.81
CA LEU A 42 6.58 -3.46 -5.77
C LEU A 42 7.58 -4.31 -4.99
N THR A 43 8.87 -4.13 -5.25
CA THR A 43 9.93 -4.88 -4.57
C THR A 43 9.96 -4.61 -3.06
N THR A 44 9.65 -3.38 -2.63
CA THR A 44 9.53 -3.08 -1.21
C THR A 44 8.34 -3.81 -0.62
N PHE A 45 7.18 -3.77 -1.29
CA PHE A 45 5.98 -4.48 -0.85
C PHE A 45 6.20 -5.99 -0.71
N GLN A 46 6.89 -6.63 -1.67
CA GLN A 46 7.13 -8.07 -1.63
C GLN A 46 8.19 -8.48 -0.61
N ASN A 47 9.30 -7.72 -0.52
CA ASN A 47 10.48 -8.17 0.25
C ASN A 47 10.49 -7.69 1.71
N ASN A 48 9.76 -6.62 2.03
CA ASN A 48 9.86 -5.95 3.33
C ASN A 48 8.54 -5.92 4.11
N LEU A 49 7.57 -6.73 3.70
CA LEU A 49 6.32 -6.89 4.43
C LEU A 49 6.52 -7.93 5.53
N ILE A 50 6.37 -7.49 6.77
CA ILE A 50 6.57 -8.31 7.96
C ILE A 50 5.27 -8.24 8.77
N ARG A 51 4.80 -9.37 9.32
CA ARG A 51 3.66 -9.30 10.25
C ARG A 51 4.11 -8.60 11.52
N THR A 52 3.23 -7.84 12.14
CA THR A 52 3.64 -7.09 13.33
C THR A 52 3.97 -8.01 14.52
N THR A 53 3.45 -9.23 14.52
CA THR A 53 3.84 -10.32 15.44
C THR A 53 5.30 -10.74 15.31
N ASP A 54 5.90 -10.52 14.14
CA ASP A 54 7.27 -10.88 13.82
C ASP A 54 8.20 -9.65 13.98
N ALA A 55 7.66 -8.52 14.47
CA ALA A 55 8.46 -7.37 14.84
C ALA A 55 9.32 -7.69 16.07
N GLY A 56 10.47 -7.02 16.20
CA GLY A 56 11.42 -7.30 17.29
C GLY A 56 10.78 -7.19 18.68
N ASP A 57 11.19 -8.09 19.58
CA ASP A 57 10.62 -8.27 20.93
C ASP A 57 10.54 -6.96 21.72
N ASP A 58 11.53 -6.08 21.61
CA ASP A 58 11.56 -4.78 22.31
C ASP A 58 10.36 -3.89 21.94
N ILE A 59 9.94 -3.90 20.66
CA ILE A 59 8.78 -3.12 20.19
C ILE A 59 7.52 -3.73 20.80
N ILE A 60 7.36 -5.04 20.72
CA ILE A 60 6.18 -5.74 21.22
C ILE A 60 6.04 -5.56 22.74
N GLN A 61 7.14 -5.62 23.49
CA GLN A 61 7.14 -5.45 24.94
C GLN A 61 6.76 -4.03 25.37
N SER A 62 7.09 -3.01 24.56
CA SER A 62 6.75 -1.60 24.85
C SER A 62 5.26 -1.27 24.73
N LEU A 63 4.46 -2.16 24.12
CA LEU A 63 3.05 -1.91 23.81
C LEU A 63 2.11 -2.37 24.92
N GLY A 64 1.05 -1.59 25.12
CA GLY A 64 -0.08 -1.95 25.96
C GLY A 64 -0.91 -3.11 25.39
N ILE A 65 -1.81 -3.65 26.20
CA ILE A 65 -2.66 -4.80 25.83
C ILE A 65 -3.54 -4.47 24.62
N SER A 66 -4.18 -3.30 24.61
CA SER A 66 -5.02 -2.84 23.49
C SER A 66 -4.23 -2.66 22.20
N GLU A 67 -3.00 -2.17 22.30
CA GLU A 67 -2.11 -1.97 21.16
C GLU A 67 -1.67 -3.30 20.57
N LYS A 68 -1.29 -4.28 21.42
CA LYS A 68 -0.95 -5.65 20.98
C LYS A 68 -2.09 -6.29 20.19
N VAL A 69 -3.32 -6.24 20.71
CA VAL A 69 -4.51 -6.77 20.03
C VAL A 69 -4.76 -6.06 18.69
N ALA A 70 -4.51 -4.75 18.61
CA ALA A 70 -4.63 -4.02 17.36
C ALA A 70 -3.53 -4.41 16.36
N MET A 71 -2.29 -4.64 16.83
CA MET A 71 -1.17 -5.00 15.98
C MET A 71 -1.30 -6.38 15.33
N ASP A 72 -2.03 -7.31 15.95
CA ASP A 72 -2.30 -8.65 15.37
C ASP A 72 -2.99 -8.57 14.00
N ARG A 73 -3.67 -7.46 13.71
CA ARG A 73 -4.40 -7.19 12.45
C ARG A 73 -3.65 -6.25 11.51
N LEU A 74 -2.39 -5.96 11.82
CA LEU A 74 -1.54 -5.06 11.06
C LEU A 74 -0.33 -5.81 10.52
N SER A 75 0.07 -5.45 9.31
CA SER A 75 1.38 -5.76 8.76
C SER A 75 2.23 -4.49 8.71
N LEU A 76 3.52 -4.62 8.98
CA LEU A 76 4.48 -3.53 8.85
C LEU A 76 5.26 -3.67 7.55
N LEU A 77 5.27 -2.59 6.79
CA LEU A 77 6.09 -2.47 5.60
C LEU A 77 7.24 -1.52 5.85
N TYR A 78 8.45 -2.05 6.00
CA TYR A 78 9.62 -1.23 6.30
C TYR A 78 10.17 -0.55 5.04
N ARG A 79 10.04 0.78 5.00
CA ARG A 79 10.73 1.58 3.98
C ARG A 79 12.00 2.18 4.56
N ARG A 80 13.14 1.95 3.89
CA ARG A 80 14.43 2.52 4.29
C ARG A 80 14.36 4.04 4.38
N GLY A 81 14.72 4.59 5.54
CA GLY A 81 14.73 6.03 5.82
C GLY A 81 16.13 6.63 5.74
N LYS A 82 16.26 7.89 6.18
CA LYS A 82 17.58 8.56 6.31
C LYS A 82 18.26 8.03 7.58
N ARG A 83 19.56 7.71 7.50
CA ARG A 83 20.36 7.11 8.61
C ARG A 83 19.88 5.72 9.06
N ASP A 84 19.47 4.88 8.11
CA ASP A 84 19.05 3.48 8.32
C ASP A 84 17.84 3.24 9.25
N ARG A 85 17.28 4.31 9.84
CA ARG A 85 16.00 4.26 10.55
C ARG A 85 14.87 4.19 9.53
N GLY A 86 14.50 2.98 9.14
CA GLY A 86 13.31 2.71 8.33
C GLY A 86 12.05 3.21 9.03
N VAL A 87 11.12 3.78 8.26
CA VAL A 87 9.84 4.22 8.83
C VAL A 87 8.77 3.22 8.40
N PRO A 88 8.17 2.45 9.33
CA PRO A 88 7.20 1.43 8.97
C PRO A 88 5.95 2.07 8.37
N ILE A 89 5.38 1.48 7.34
CA ILE A 89 4.03 1.77 6.88
C ILE A 89 3.16 0.66 7.46
N MET A 90 2.21 1.02 8.31
CA MET A 90 1.24 0.09 8.86
C MET A 90 0.15 -0.17 7.81
N LEU A 91 -0.16 -1.44 7.60
CA LEU A 91 -1.14 -1.92 6.64
C LEU A 91 -2.12 -2.84 7.36
N PRO A 92 -3.38 -2.42 7.54
CA PRO A 92 -4.46 -3.33 7.91
C PRO A 92 -4.62 -4.45 6.87
N ASP A 93 -5.11 -5.60 7.31
CA ASP A 93 -5.32 -6.77 6.44
C ASP A 93 -6.15 -6.43 5.18
N ASP A 94 -7.20 -5.64 5.32
CA ASP A 94 -8.03 -5.18 4.20
C ASP A 94 -7.27 -4.36 3.15
N LEU A 95 -6.32 -3.52 3.61
CA LEU A 95 -5.48 -2.71 2.74
C LEU A 95 -4.42 -3.58 2.09
N LYS A 96 -3.82 -4.50 2.84
CA LYS A 96 -2.86 -5.47 2.32
C LYS A 96 -3.48 -6.30 1.19
N GLU A 97 -4.68 -6.83 1.39
CA GLU A 97 -5.42 -7.57 0.37
C GLU A 97 -5.69 -6.71 -0.87
N SER A 98 -6.07 -5.43 -0.67
CA SER A 98 -6.25 -4.50 -1.80
C SER A 98 -4.95 -4.30 -2.59
N LEU A 99 -3.80 -4.24 -1.92
CA LEU A 99 -2.49 -4.15 -2.55
C LEU A 99 -2.10 -5.43 -3.30
N GLU A 100 -2.45 -6.60 -2.76
CA GLU A 100 -2.24 -7.91 -3.41
C GLU A 100 -3.08 -8.01 -4.68
N VAL A 101 -4.37 -7.66 -4.62
CA VAL A 101 -5.24 -7.59 -5.81
C VAL A 101 -4.66 -6.64 -6.86
N LEU A 102 -4.17 -5.47 -6.45
CA LEU A 102 -3.50 -4.55 -7.38
C LEU A 102 -2.22 -5.14 -7.97
N PHE A 103 -1.45 -5.91 -7.21
CA PHE A 103 -0.22 -6.53 -7.66
C PHE A 103 -0.45 -7.63 -8.69
N GLU A 104 -1.45 -8.48 -8.48
CA GLU A 104 -1.76 -9.63 -9.34
C GLU A 104 -2.35 -9.19 -10.68
N ASN A 105 -3.16 -8.12 -10.67
CA ASN A 105 -3.97 -7.71 -11.82
C ASN A 105 -3.33 -6.62 -12.70
N ARG A 106 -2.06 -6.23 -12.44
CA ARG A 106 -1.37 -5.14 -13.15
C ARG A 106 -1.33 -5.31 -14.67
N LYS A 107 -0.98 -6.52 -15.11
CA LYS A 107 -0.80 -6.84 -16.52
C LYS A 107 -2.14 -6.74 -17.25
N GLU A 108 -3.18 -7.33 -16.69
CA GLU A 108 -4.54 -7.30 -17.25
C GLU A 108 -5.13 -5.88 -17.25
N ALA A 109 -4.83 -5.08 -16.23
CA ALA A 109 -5.22 -3.67 -16.16
C ALA A 109 -4.52 -2.77 -17.19
N GLY A 110 -3.54 -3.28 -17.92
CA GLY A 110 -2.76 -2.53 -18.91
C GLY A 110 -1.72 -1.60 -18.28
N VAL A 111 -1.16 -1.95 -17.12
CA VAL A 111 -0.04 -1.20 -16.53
C VAL A 111 1.25 -1.48 -17.30
N HIS A 112 2.02 -0.44 -17.59
CA HIS A 112 3.32 -0.59 -18.24
C HIS A 112 4.26 -1.52 -17.45
N PRO A 113 4.95 -2.49 -18.09
CA PRO A 113 5.81 -3.46 -17.40
C PRO A 113 6.93 -2.80 -16.58
N ASP A 114 7.51 -1.69 -17.08
CA ASP A 114 8.56 -0.95 -16.38
C ASP A 114 8.04 -0.04 -15.25
N ASN A 115 6.73 0.03 -15.03
CA ASN A 115 6.20 0.79 -13.89
C ASN A 115 6.39 -0.02 -12.60
N ILE A 116 7.34 0.43 -11.77
CA ILE A 116 7.75 -0.25 -10.53
C ILE A 116 6.89 0.10 -9.31
N TYR A 117 5.89 0.97 -9.44
CA TYR A 117 5.11 1.48 -8.31
C TYR A 117 3.86 0.66 -8.05
N VAL A 118 3.52 0.50 -6.78
CA VAL A 118 2.30 -0.21 -6.34
C VAL A 118 1.05 0.50 -6.87
N SER A 119 0.92 1.81 -6.63
CA SER A 119 -0.19 2.65 -7.12
C SER A 119 0.04 3.16 -8.54
N ALA A 120 0.34 2.27 -9.47
CA ALA A 120 0.65 2.59 -10.87
C ALA A 120 -0.58 3.07 -11.66
N ARG A 121 -0.35 3.95 -12.64
CA ARG A 121 -1.33 4.32 -13.66
C ARG A 121 -1.29 3.33 -14.83
N CYS A 122 -2.45 2.99 -15.37
CA CYS A 122 -2.57 2.20 -16.61
C CYS A 122 -2.07 2.99 -17.83
N GLY A 123 -1.79 2.27 -18.93
CA GLY A 123 -1.26 2.82 -20.17
C GLY A 123 0.28 2.93 -20.16
N SER A 124 0.83 3.89 -20.89
CA SER A 124 2.28 4.09 -21.06
C SER A 124 2.97 4.79 -19.88
N SER A 125 2.27 5.07 -18.78
CA SER A 125 2.84 5.83 -17.68
C SER A 125 3.76 5.00 -16.78
N LEU A 126 4.95 5.53 -16.52
CA LEU A 126 5.90 4.99 -15.53
C LEU A 126 5.76 5.62 -14.14
N GLN A 127 4.75 6.46 -13.94
CA GLN A 127 4.54 7.21 -12.70
C GLN A 127 3.31 6.67 -11.93
N PRO A 128 3.31 6.74 -10.59
CA PRO A 128 2.15 6.40 -9.80
C PRO A 128 1.09 7.50 -9.89
N PHE A 129 -0.10 7.23 -9.34
CA PHE A 129 -1.03 8.29 -9.00
C PHE A 129 -0.41 9.27 -8.00
N GLN A 130 -0.63 10.57 -8.20
CA GLN A 130 -0.14 11.58 -7.27
C GLN A 130 -0.99 11.59 -6.01
N GLY A 131 -0.35 11.44 -4.86
CA GLY A 131 -1.00 11.41 -3.57
C GLY A 131 -1.72 12.71 -3.24
N CYS A 132 -1.23 13.88 -3.67
CA CYS A 132 -1.96 15.14 -3.48
C CYS A 132 -3.30 15.16 -4.25
N ASP A 133 -3.30 14.69 -5.50
CA ASP A 133 -4.49 14.68 -6.35
C ASP A 133 -5.50 13.64 -5.83
N VAL A 134 -5.00 12.48 -5.42
CA VAL A 134 -5.81 11.45 -4.77
C VAL A 134 -6.43 11.97 -3.48
N MET A 135 -5.67 12.63 -2.62
CA MET A 135 -6.21 13.19 -1.38
C MET A 135 -7.25 14.27 -1.65
N LYS A 136 -7.06 15.14 -2.66
CA LYS A 136 -8.08 16.13 -3.06
C LYS A 136 -9.36 15.48 -3.58
N LYS A 137 -9.26 14.31 -4.21
CA LYS A 137 -10.42 13.57 -4.72
C LYS A 137 -11.28 12.94 -3.62
N PHE A 138 -10.67 12.62 -2.47
CA PHE A 138 -11.33 11.95 -1.34
C PHE A 138 -11.47 12.84 -0.09
N ALA A 139 -11.17 14.14 -0.21
CA ALA A 139 -11.38 15.15 0.83
C ALA A 139 -12.76 15.77 0.67
#